data_AF-A0A841AP56-F1
#
_entry.id   AF-A0A841AP56-F1
#
_cell.length_a   1.000
_cell.length_b   1.000
_cell.length_c   1.000
_cell.angle_alpha   90.00
_cell.angle_beta   90.00
_cell.angle_gamma   90.00
#
_symmetry.space_group_name_H-M   'P 1'
#
loop_
_entity.id
_entity.type
_entity.pdbx_description
1 polymer ?
#
loop_
_entity_poly.entity_id
_entity_poly.type
_entity_poly.pdbx_seq_one_letter_code
_entity_poly.pdbx_strand_id
1 'polypeptide(L)'
;MTDHSILGLPDPADLAARAALGSQLSGLGEVVGRLERLRGMVPAAGPGSWRGPAQSAYRASVADIGRGLDEAIAAAHEARRSTERAIHTISARVG
;
A
#
# COMPACT_ATOMS: atom_id res chain seq x y z
N MET A 1 10.58 45.36 -9.52
CA MET A 1 10.62 45.33 -10.99
C MET A 1 11.82 44.51 -11.40
N THR A 2 11.64 43.21 -11.52
CA THR A 2 12.42 42.30 -12.36
C THR A 2 11.60 41.02 -12.44
N ASP A 3 10.83 40.96 -13.52
CA ASP A 3 10.18 39.77 -14.03
C ASP A 3 11.28 38.73 -14.29
N HIS A 4 11.29 37.65 -13.51
CA HIS A 4 12.12 36.48 -13.76
C HIS A 4 11.22 35.39 -14.33
N SER A 5 10.69 35.67 -15.51
CA SER A 5 10.28 34.65 -16.46
C SER A 5 11.53 33.84 -16.88
N ILE A 6 11.97 32.94 -16.02
CA ILE A 6 12.89 31.86 -16.38
C ILE A 6 12.01 30.82 -17.08
N LEU A 7 12.06 30.85 -18.41
CA LEU A 7 11.72 29.80 -19.40
C LEU A 7 11.01 28.57 -18.83
N GLY A 8 9.84 28.23 -19.39
CA GLY A 8 8.92 27.13 -19.04
C GLY A 8 9.53 25.72 -18.90
N LEU A 9 10.44 25.58 -17.95
CA LEU A 9 11.04 24.36 -17.47
C LEU A 9 10.33 24.02 -16.14
N PRO A 10 10.01 22.74 -15.91
CA PRO A 10 9.36 22.33 -14.68
C PRO A 10 10.24 22.62 -13.46
N ASP A 11 9.60 22.97 -12.35
CA ASP A 11 10.28 23.20 -11.07
C ASP A 11 11.08 21.93 -10.67
N PRO A 12 12.39 22.03 -10.42
CA PRO A 12 13.20 20.90 -9.98
C PRO A 12 12.67 20.25 -8.69
N ALA A 13 12.01 21.01 -7.82
CA ALA A 13 11.36 20.47 -6.62
C ALA A 13 10.19 19.53 -6.98
N ASP A 14 9.39 19.89 -7.98
CA ASP A 14 8.29 19.05 -8.46
C ASP A 14 8.81 17.77 -9.15
N LEU A 15 9.91 17.87 -9.91
CA LEU A 15 10.58 16.69 -10.49
C LEU A 15 11.10 15.73 -9.41
N ALA A 16 11.76 16.25 -8.37
CA ALA A 16 12.24 15.46 -7.25
C ALA A 16 11.09 14.82 -6.46
N ALA A 17 10.02 15.57 -6.20
CA ALA A 17 8.81 15.06 -5.55
C ALA A 17 8.16 13.93 -6.36
N ARG A 18 8.04 14.09 -7.69
CA ARG A 18 7.51 13.05 -8.58
C ARG A 18 8.35 11.77 -8.52
N ALA A 19 9.68 11.88 -8.55
CA ALA A 19 10.57 10.72 -8.44
C ALA A 19 10.41 10.00 -7.08
N ALA A 20 10.36 10.76 -5.99
CA ALA A 20 10.16 10.22 -4.65
C ALA A 20 8.81 9.48 -4.51
N LEU A 21 7.72 10.08 -5.01
CA LEU A 21 6.40 9.46 -5.01
C LEU A 21 6.35 8.21 -5.91
N GLY A 22 7.05 8.20 -7.04
CA GLY A 22 7.17 7.02 -7.89
C GLY A 22 7.86 5.84 -7.19
N SER A 23 8.91 6.12 -6.40
CA SER A 23 9.57 5.13 -5.56
C SER A 23 8.64 4.61 -4.47
N GLN A 24 7.93 5.50 -3.77
CA GLN A 24 6.94 5.11 -2.75
C GLN A 24 5.83 4.24 -3.34
N LEU A 25 5.34 4.57 -4.54
CA LEU A 25 4.30 3.81 -5.22
C LEU A 25 4.75 2.36 -5.51
N SER A 26 5.98 2.21 -5.97
CA SER A 26 6.58 0.89 -6.22
C SER A 26 6.69 0.07 -4.93
N GLY A 27 7.20 0.69 -3.85
CA GLY A 27 7.28 0.05 -2.53
C GLY A 27 5.92 -0.36 -1.96
N LEU A 28 4.87 0.46 -2.15
CA LEU A 28 3.50 0.11 -1.75
C LEU A 28 2.96 -1.09 -2.54
N GLY A 29 3.30 -1.20 -3.83
CA GLY A 29 2.98 -2.38 -4.65
C GLY A 29 3.59 -3.67 -4.09
N GLU A 30 4.86 -3.62 -3.68
CA GLU A 30 5.53 -4.76 -3.05
C GLU A 30 4.90 -5.15 -1.70
N VAL A 31 4.54 -4.15 -0.88
CA VAL A 31 3.87 -4.37 0.41
C VAL A 31 2.52 -5.06 0.21
N VAL A 32 1.69 -4.57 -0.71
CA VAL A 32 0.40 -5.21 -1.06
C VAL A 32 0.63 -6.66 -1.47
N GLY A 33 1.52 -6.93 -2.43
CA GLY A 33 1.78 -8.29 -2.89
C GLY A 33 2.36 -9.20 -1.79
N ARG A 34 3.08 -8.66 -0.80
CA ARG A 34 3.52 -9.42 0.37
C ARG A 34 2.35 -9.76 1.30
N LEU A 35 1.48 -8.80 1.57
CA LEU A 35 0.32 -9.00 2.45
C LEU A 35 -0.68 -10.00 1.84
N GLU A 36 -0.95 -9.92 0.55
CA GLU A 36 -1.82 -10.88 -0.16
C GLU A 36 -1.27 -12.30 -0.10
N ARG A 37 0.05 -12.47 -0.29
CA ARG A 37 0.70 -13.79 -0.12
C ARG A 37 0.58 -14.31 1.29
N LEU A 38 0.84 -13.48 2.30
CA LEU A 38 0.67 -13.86 3.71
C LEU A 38 -0.78 -14.26 4.00
N ARG A 39 -1.75 -13.52 3.46
CA ARG A 39 -3.18 -13.80 3.60
C ARG A 39 -3.55 -15.17 3.03
N GLY A 40 -2.99 -15.53 1.88
CA GLY A 40 -3.17 -16.85 1.25
C GLY A 40 -2.48 -18.00 2.01
N MET A 41 -1.48 -17.70 2.84
CA MET A 41 -0.80 -18.69 3.67
C MET A 41 -1.51 -18.96 5.00
N VAL A 42 -2.52 -18.17 5.40
CA VAL A 42 -3.25 -18.40 6.65
C VAL A 42 -4.15 -19.63 6.50
N PRO A 43 -3.85 -20.75 7.19
CA PRO A 43 -4.65 -21.96 7.12
C PRO A 43 -6.07 -21.76 7.66
N ALA A 44 -7.08 -22.13 6.88
CA ALA A 44 -8.49 -22.02 7.27
C ALA A 44 -8.91 -22.98 8.39
N ALA A 45 -8.13 -24.03 8.64
CA ALA A 45 -8.40 -25.04 9.66
C ALA A 45 -7.11 -25.53 10.32
N GLY A 46 -7.20 -25.79 11.63
CA GLY A 46 -6.10 -26.37 12.40
C GLY A 46 -5.90 -27.84 12.03
N PRO A 47 -4.89 -28.50 12.62
CA PRO A 47 -4.68 -29.93 12.44
C PRO A 47 -5.98 -30.71 12.66
N GLY A 48 -6.28 -31.69 11.81
CA GLY A 48 -7.53 -32.48 11.89
C GLY A 48 -7.69 -33.27 13.20
N SER A 49 -6.62 -33.39 13.99
CA SER A 49 -6.62 -33.97 15.34
C SER A 49 -7.16 -33.02 16.41
N TRP A 50 -7.22 -31.71 16.16
CA TRP A 50 -7.72 -30.73 17.11
C TRP A 50 -9.25 -30.74 17.11
N ARG A 51 -9.84 -30.92 18.30
CA ARG A 51 -11.29 -30.97 18.51
C ARG A 51 -11.69 -30.09 19.68
N GLY A 52 -12.97 -29.71 19.71
CA GLY A 52 -13.56 -28.95 20.81
C GLY A 52 -12.90 -27.58 21.00
N PRO A 53 -12.60 -27.17 22.26
CA PRO A 53 -12.10 -25.82 22.56
C PRO A 53 -10.84 -25.41 21.80
N ALA A 54 -9.90 -26.34 21.57
CA ALA A 54 -8.66 -26.06 20.83
C ALA A 54 -8.94 -25.66 19.37
N GLN A 55 -9.88 -26.35 18.72
CA GLN A 55 -10.27 -26.04 17.34
C GLN A 55 -11.01 -24.70 17.25
N SER A 56 -11.86 -24.40 18.24
CA SER A 56 -12.56 -23.11 18.31
C SER A 56 -11.60 -21.94 18.53
N ALA A 57 -10.64 -22.07 19.46
CA ALA A 57 -9.63 -21.06 19.74
C ALA A 57 -8.76 -20.80 18.50
N TYR A 58 -8.33 -21.85 17.81
CA TYR A 58 -7.58 -21.73 16.57
C TYR A 58 -8.34 -20.98 15.48
N ARG A 59 -9.61 -21.34 15.25
CA ARG A 59 -10.46 -20.66 14.25
C ARG A 59 -10.64 -19.19 14.58
N ALA A 60 -10.81 -18.84 15.85
CA ALA A 60 -10.87 -17.45 16.29
C ALA A 60 -9.56 -16.69 15.97
N SER A 61 -8.40 -17.27 16.30
CA SER A 61 -7.11 -16.64 15.97
C SER A 61 -6.89 -16.49 14.47
N VAL A 62 -7.25 -17.49 13.66
CA VAL A 62 -7.19 -17.42 12.19
C VAL A 62 -8.08 -16.30 11.66
N ALA A 63 -9.30 -16.16 12.20
CA ALA A 63 -10.22 -15.10 11.79
C ALA A 63 -9.67 -13.70 12.13
N ASP A 64 -9.07 -13.54 13.31
CA ASP A 64 -8.48 -12.27 13.74
C ASP A 64 -7.23 -11.90 12.92
N ILE A 65 -6.34 -12.87 12.66
CA ILE A 65 -5.19 -12.68 11.76
C ILE A 65 -5.68 -12.32 10.36
N GLY A 66 -6.70 -13.03 9.85
CA GLY A 66 -7.31 -12.75 8.56
C GLY A 66 -7.84 -11.33 8.48
N ARG A 67 -8.59 -10.89 9.49
CA ARG A 67 -9.12 -9.51 9.57
C ARG A 67 -8.00 -8.48 9.58
N GLY A 68 -6.97 -8.67 10.40
CA GLY A 68 -5.84 -7.74 10.46
C GLY A 68 -5.07 -7.64 9.14
N LEU A 69 -4.91 -8.75 8.41
CA LEU A 69 -4.31 -8.75 7.08
C LEU A 69 -5.21 -8.05 6.05
N ASP A 70 -6.52 -8.30 6.09
CA ASP A 70 -7.48 -7.66 5.18
C ASP A 70 -7.52 -6.13 5.40
N GLU A 71 -7.47 -5.67 6.65
CA GLU A 71 -7.35 -4.25 7.02
C GLU A 71 -6.02 -3.64 6.54
N ALA A 72 -4.89 -4.35 6.73
CA ALA A 72 -3.59 -3.88 6.26
C ALA A 72 -3.52 -3.77 4.73
N ILE A 73 -4.12 -4.72 4.01
CA ILE A 73 -4.23 -4.69 2.55
C ILE A 73 -5.06 -3.48 2.10
N ALA A 74 -6.20 -3.24 2.75
CA ALA A 74 -7.06 -2.09 2.45
C ALA A 74 -6.32 -0.76 2.66
N ALA A 75 -5.61 -0.61 3.79
CA ALA A 75 -4.81 0.57 4.09
C ALA A 75 -3.67 0.77 3.08
N ALA A 76 -2.97 -0.30 2.68
CA ALA A 76 -1.91 -0.22 1.68
C ALA A 76 -2.44 0.18 0.30
N HIS A 77 -3.62 -0.32 -0.10
CA HIS A 77 -4.29 0.13 -1.33
C HIS A 77 -4.73 1.59 -1.26
N GLU A 78 -5.22 2.06 -0.11
CA GLU A 78 -5.59 3.46 0.09
C GLU A 78 -4.38 4.38 -0.02
N ALA A 79 -3.27 4.03 0.65
CA ALA A 79 -2.00 4.73 0.53
C ALA A 79 -1.55 4.79 -0.94
N ARG A 80 -1.62 3.66 -1.66
CA ARG A 80 -1.27 3.57 -3.08
C ARG A 80 -2.08 4.53 -3.94
N ARG A 81 -3.41 4.52 -3.80
CA ARG A 81 -4.31 5.45 -4.52
C ARG A 81 -4.04 6.91 -4.16
N SER A 82 -3.68 7.18 -2.91
CA SER A 82 -3.29 8.53 -2.47
C SER A 82 -2.02 8.99 -3.17
N THR A 83 -0.99 8.14 -3.21
CA THR A 83 0.27 8.40 -3.91
C THR A 83 0.05 8.58 -5.42
N GLU A 84 -0.77 7.75 -6.06
CA GLU A 84 -1.14 7.89 -7.48
C GLU A 84 -1.79 9.26 -7.77
N ARG A 85 -2.70 9.73 -6.89
CA ARG A 85 -3.31 11.06 -7.01
C ARG A 85 -2.30 12.19 -6.83
N ALA A 86 -1.36 12.05 -5.90
CA ALA A 86 -0.29 13.03 -5.69
C ALA A 86 0.64 13.12 -6.92
N ILE A 87 1.01 11.98 -7.50
CA ILE A 87 1.78 11.93 -8.76
C ILE A 87 1.03 12.62 -9.89
N HIS A 88 -0.27 12.36 -10.04
CA HIS A 88 -1.09 13.01 -11.07
C HIS A 88 -1.13 14.53 -10.88
N THR A 89 -1.28 14.99 -9.64
CA THR A 89 -1.33 16.43 -9.29
C THR A 89 -0.01 17.13 -9.62
N ILE A 90 1.14 16.53 -9.27
CA ILE A 90 2.45 17.09 -9.58
C ILE A 90 2.73 17.00 -11.08
N SER A 91 2.35 15.91 -11.75
CA SER A 91 2.55 15.75 -13.19
C SER A 91 1.80 16.83 -13.99
N ALA A 92 0.64 17.28 -13.52
CA ALA A 92 -0.11 18.39 -14.13
C ALA A 92 0.54 19.78 -13.95
N ARG A 93 1.51 19.93 -13.04
CA ARG A 93 2.29 21.17 -12.85
C ARG A 93 3.60 21.17 -13.64
N VAL A 94 4.09 19.97 -13.96
CA VAL A 94 5.39 19.70 -14.59
C VAL A 94 5.27 19.56 -16.12
N GLY A 95 4.10 19.17 -16.62
CA GLY A 95 3.80 19.05 -18.06
C GLY A 95 3.09 20.28 -18.60
#